data_AF-A0A533TWL5-F1
#
_entry.id   AF-A0A533TWL5-F1
#
_cell.length_a   1.000
_cell.length_b   1.000
_cell.length_c   1.000
_cell.angle_alpha   90.00
_cell.angle_beta   90.00
_cell.angle_gamma   90.00
#
_symmetry.space_group_name_H-M   'P 1'
#
loop_
_entity.id
_entity.type
_entity.pdbx_description
1 polymer ?
#
loop_
_entity_poly.entity_id
_entity_poly.type
_entity_poly.pdbx_seq_one_letter_code
_entity_poly.pdbx_strand_id
1 'polypeptide(L)'
;MPSFNQLLPVDFSAITRDQMILAIFGYMTVICSLFLFFMLFSLIPALRNRRFRKKFEQEGMPEISNRIVPGEVSAAIALAVSLYLEELHDQETSVLTIKKIGKTYSPWNSKIYNVINFNQGKR
;
A
#
# COMPACT_ATOMS: atom_id res chain seq x y z
N MET A 1 -28.23 31.55 40.52
CA MET A 1 -27.54 30.78 39.46
C MET A 1 -28.20 29.42 39.38
N PRO A 2 -28.54 28.90 38.19
CA PRO A 2 -29.17 27.58 38.07
C PRO A 2 -28.26 26.52 38.69
N SER A 3 -28.83 25.59 39.43
CA SER A 3 -28.08 24.48 40.01
C SER A 3 -27.68 23.49 38.92
N PHE A 4 -26.56 22.80 39.09
CA PHE A 4 -25.98 21.86 38.11
C PHE A 4 -27.01 20.85 37.55
N ASN A 5 -27.96 20.42 38.38
CA ASN A 5 -29.03 19.48 38.02
C ASN A 5 -30.10 20.06 37.07
N GLN A 6 -30.19 21.40 36.91
CA GLN A 6 -31.10 22.05 35.96
C GLN A 6 -30.47 22.22 34.56
N LEU A 7 -29.13 22.26 34.49
CA LEU A 7 -28.40 22.42 33.23
C LEU A 7 -28.25 21.09 32.50
N LEU A 8 -28.24 19.96 33.21
CA LEU A 8 -28.16 18.62 32.64
C LEU A 8 -29.14 17.68 33.39
N PRO A 9 -30.28 17.28 32.79
CA PRO A 9 -31.19 16.30 33.37
C PRO A 9 -30.61 14.89 33.19
N VAL A 10 -29.64 14.53 34.03
CA VAL A 10 -29.04 13.18 34.03
C VAL A 10 -29.68 12.38 35.15
N ASP A 11 -30.67 11.57 34.80
CA ASP A 11 -31.39 10.71 35.75
C ASP A 11 -30.74 9.33 35.85
N PHE A 12 -29.84 9.16 36.81
CA PHE A 12 -29.18 7.87 37.10
C PHE A 12 -30.16 6.77 37.54
N SER A 13 -31.38 7.15 37.95
CA SER A 13 -32.45 6.21 38.29
C SER A 13 -33.00 5.46 37.07
N ALA A 14 -32.78 5.97 35.86
CA ALA A 14 -33.24 5.35 34.62
C ALA A 14 -32.25 4.32 34.05
N ILE A 15 -31.08 4.14 34.69
CA ILE A 15 -30.04 3.23 34.23
C ILE A 15 -30.42 1.79 34.60
N THR A 16 -30.85 1.03 33.61
CA THR A 16 -31.20 -0.38 33.76
C THR A 16 -29.93 -1.26 33.74
N ARG A 17 -30.01 -2.44 34.38
CA ARG A 17 -28.89 -3.41 34.40
C ARG A 17 -28.38 -3.76 33.00
N ASP A 18 -29.27 -3.89 32.03
CA ASP A 18 -28.92 -4.25 30.66
C ASP A 18 -28.04 -3.19 29.98
N GLN A 19 -28.30 -1.91 30.25
CA GLN A 19 -27.51 -0.80 29.72
C GLN A 19 -26.10 -0.79 30.31
N MET A 20 -25.95 -1.12 31.60
CA MET A 20 -24.64 -1.28 32.23
C MET A 20 -23.85 -2.43 31.62
N ILE A 21 -24.50 -3.56 31.35
CA ILE A 21 -23.85 -4.73 30.72
C ILE A 21 -23.34 -4.36 29.32
N LEU A 22 -24.16 -3.68 28.51
CA LEU A 22 -23.77 -3.24 27.17
C LEU A 22 -22.60 -2.25 27.20
N ALA A 23 -22.61 -1.28 28.11
CA ALA A 23 -21.52 -0.33 28.27
C ALA A 23 -20.19 -1.04 28.62
N ILE A 24 -20.23 -1.94 29.62
CA ILE A 24 -19.05 -2.69 30.05
C ILE A 24 -18.49 -3.55 28.91
N PHE A 25 -19.37 -4.27 28.19
CA PHE A 25 -18.95 -5.08 27.03
C PHE A 25 -18.35 -4.23 25.92
N GLY A 26 -18.92 -3.05 25.63
CA GLY A 26 -18.40 -2.12 24.63
C GLY A 26 -16.99 -1.66 24.95
N TYR A 27 -16.76 -1.16 26.16
CA TYR A 27 -15.43 -0.73 26.59
C TYR A 27 -14.42 -1.88 26.60
N MET A 28 -14.81 -3.05 27.12
CA MET A 28 -13.95 -4.24 27.12
C MET A 28 -13.56 -4.67 25.71
N THR A 29 -14.51 -4.69 24.76
CA THR A 29 -14.24 -5.11 23.38
C THR A 29 -13.26 -4.18 22.69
N VAL A 30 -13.39 -2.87 22.89
CA VAL A 30 -12.47 -1.87 22.32
C VAL A 30 -11.06 -2.05 22.88
N ILE A 31 -10.91 -2.20 24.19
CA ILE A 31 -9.62 -2.41 24.85
C ILE A 31 -8.99 -3.74 24.39
N CYS A 32 -9.78 -4.82 24.34
CA CYS A 32 -9.33 -6.12 23.84
C CYS A 32 -8.87 -6.06 22.38
N SER A 33 -9.61 -5.35 21.52
CA SER A 33 -9.25 -5.17 20.11
C SER A 33 -7.91 -4.45 19.95
N LEU A 34 -7.71 -3.35 20.67
CA LEU A 34 -6.44 -2.61 20.68
C LEU A 34 -5.27 -3.48 21.19
N PHE A 35 -5.49 -4.23 22.26
CA PHE A 35 -4.49 -5.14 22.81
C PHE A 35 -4.10 -6.24 21.82
N LEU A 36 -5.08 -6.84 21.14
CA LEU A 36 -4.85 -7.84 20.11
C LEU A 36 -4.04 -7.26 18.94
N PHE A 37 -4.40 -6.07 18.45
CA PHE A 37 -3.64 -5.39 17.39
C PHE A 37 -2.18 -5.13 17.80
N PHE A 38 -1.96 -4.67 19.03
CA PHE A 38 -0.60 -4.49 19.56
C PHE A 38 0.19 -5.80 19.58
N MET A 39 -0.44 -6.90 20.01
CA MET A 39 0.18 -8.23 20.01
C MET A 39 0.50 -8.71 18.60
N LEU A 40 -0.40 -8.50 17.64
CA LEU A 40 -0.22 -8.85 16.23
C LEU A 40 0.98 -8.10 15.64
N PHE A 41 1.04 -6.78 15.82
CA PHE A 41 2.18 -5.97 15.35
C PHE A 41 3.49 -6.31 16.04
N SER A 42 3.47 -6.78 17.29
CA SER A 42 4.66 -7.23 18.00
C SER A 42 5.12 -8.63 17.56
N LEU A 43 4.20 -9.50 17.12
CA LEU A 43 4.51 -10.86 16.67
C LEU A 43 5.10 -10.89 15.25
N ILE A 44 4.66 -10.01 14.35
CA ILE A 44 5.17 -9.91 12.96
C ILE A 44 6.71 -9.75 12.91
N PRO A 45 7.34 -8.77 13.59
CA PRO A 45 8.79 -8.59 13.56
C PRO A 45 9.51 -9.75 14.26
N ALA A 46 8.94 -10.33 15.31
CA ALA A 46 9.51 -11.48 16.01
C ALA A 46 9.55 -12.74 15.11
N LEU A 47 8.48 -13.02 14.36
CA LEU A 47 8.45 -14.11 13.39
C LEU A 47 9.40 -13.86 12.22
N ARG A 48 9.45 -12.61 11.73
CA ARG A 48 10.33 -12.18 10.66
C ARG A 48 11.81 -12.34 11.03
N ASN A 49 12.23 -11.82 12.19
CA ASN A 49 13.63 -11.88 12.63
C ASN A 49 14.10 -13.31 12.87
N ARG A 50 13.22 -14.20 13.36
CA ARG A 50 13.50 -15.64 13.50
C ARG A 50 13.77 -16.33 12.16
N ARG A 51 13.10 -15.93 11.08
CA ARG A 51 13.32 -16.49 9.73
C ARG A 51 14.63 -15.99 9.13
N PHE A 52 14.96 -14.71 9.32
CA PHE A 52 16.22 -14.15 8.84
C PHE A 52 17.43 -14.79 9.53
N ARG A 53 17.41 -14.94 10.86
CA ARG A 53 18.54 -15.53 11.60
C ARG A 53 18.87 -16.96 11.16
N LYS A 54 17.84 -17.78 10.88
CA LYS A 54 18.02 -19.16 10.37
C LYS A 54 18.61 -19.21 8.96
N LYS A 55 18.35 -18.21 8.11
CA LYS A 55 18.97 -18.13 6.77
C LYS A 55 20.42 -17.70 6.85
N PHE A 56 20.74 -16.72 7.70
CA PHE A 56 22.12 -16.26 7.88
C PHE A 56 23.04 -17.34 8.50
N GLU A 57 22.52 -18.17 9.40
CA GLU A 57 23.26 -19.32 9.95
C GLU A 57 23.58 -20.41 8.89
N GLN A 58 22.76 -20.53 7.83
CA GLN A 58 22.97 -21.52 6.77
C GLN A 58 23.96 -21.07 5.69
N GLU A 59 24.14 -19.76 5.51
CA GLU A 59 24.96 -19.18 4.43
C GLU A 59 26.39 -18.82 4.87
N GLY A 60 26.77 -19.06 6.13
CA GLY A 60 28.17 -18.99 6.59
C GLY A 60 28.85 -17.62 6.44
N MET A 61 28.08 -16.54 6.30
CA MET A 61 28.64 -15.19 6.17
C MET A 61 29.13 -14.69 7.54
N PRO A 62 30.33 -14.07 7.62
CA PRO A 62 30.85 -13.52 8.87
C PRO A 62 29.91 -12.44 9.40
N GLU A 63 29.83 -12.32 10.73
CA GLU A 63 28.99 -11.36 11.45
C GLU A 63 29.13 -9.91 10.93
N ILE A 64 28.32 -9.55 9.95
CA ILE A 64 27.85 -8.16 9.76
C ILE A 64 26.61 -7.96 10.66
N SER A 65 26.48 -8.77 11.71
CA SER A 65 25.29 -8.95 12.55
C SER A 65 25.01 -7.75 13.46
N ASN A 66 26.01 -6.90 13.74
CA ASN A 66 25.85 -5.88 14.78
C ASN A 66 25.63 -4.44 14.30
N ARG A 67 25.46 -4.21 12.98
CA ARG A 67 24.96 -2.92 12.49
C ARG A 67 23.55 -3.11 11.99
N ILE A 68 22.61 -3.14 12.94
CA ILE A 68 21.20 -2.93 12.64
C ILE A 68 21.12 -1.52 12.06
N VAL A 69 21.12 -1.40 10.73
CA VAL A 69 20.91 -0.12 10.06
C VAL A 69 19.47 0.30 10.38
N PRO A 70 19.26 1.48 10.99
CA PRO A 70 17.93 1.98 11.28
C PRO A 70 17.10 2.05 9.99
N GLY A 71 15.81 1.70 10.07
CA GLY A 71 14.92 1.70 8.91
C GLY A 71 14.83 3.07 8.23
N GLU A 72 14.95 4.15 9.01
CA GLU A 72 15.04 5.54 8.53
C GLU A 72 16.23 5.77 7.59
N VAL A 73 17.41 5.23 7.91
CA VAL A 73 18.61 5.37 7.07
C VAL A 73 18.43 4.57 5.79
N SER A 74 17.88 3.35 5.88
CA SER A 74 17.58 2.56 4.68
C SER A 74 16.54 3.22 3.78
N ALA A 75 15.53 3.88 4.34
CA ALA A 75 14.51 4.61 3.60
C ALA A 75 15.11 5.87 2.95
N ALA A 76 15.95 6.62 3.66
CA ALA A 76 16.65 7.78 3.12
C ALA A 76 17.59 7.40 1.97
N ILE A 77 18.32 6.28 2.09
CA ILE A 77 19.14 5.74 1.00
C ILE A 77 18.28 5.35 -0.20
N ALA A 78 17.19 4.62 0.02
CA ALA A 78 16.28 4.22 -1.06
C ALA A 78 15.67 5.43 -1.78
N LEU A 79 15.30 6.47 -1.04
CA LEU A 79 14.80 7.74 -1.57
C LEU A 79 15.88 8.46 -2.39
N ALA A 80 17.09 8.59 -1.85
CA ALA A 80 18.20 9.23 -2.57
C ALA A 80 18.49 8.50 -3.89
N VAL A 81 18.48 7.16 -3.88
CA VAL A 81 18.62 6.35 -5.10
C VAL A 81 17.44 6.55 -6.05
N SER A 82 16.20 6.59 -5.57
CA SER A 82 15.04 6.78 -6.44
C SER A 82 15.06 8.14 -7.14
N LEU A 83 15.43 9.21 -6.43
CA LEU A 83 15.56 10.54 -7.01
C LEU A 83 16.67 10.62 -8.05
N TYR A 84 17.82 10.00 -7.77
CA TYR A 84 18.93 9.93 -8.73
C TYR A 84 18.54 9.19 -10.01
N LEU A 85 17.80 8.09 -9.89
CA LEU A 85 17.32 7.32 -11.03
C LEU A 85 16.23 8.06 -11.82
N GLU A 86 15.38 8.84 -11.14
CA GLU A 86 14.38 9.70 -11.79
C GLU A 86 15.03 10.80 -12.64
N GLU A 87 16.14 11.38 -12.18
CA GLU A 87 16.91 12.37 -12.94
C GLU A 87 17.60 11.80 -14.18
N LEU A 88 17.95 10.50 -14.16
CA LEU A 88 18.60 9.81 -15.28
C LEU A 88 17.64 9.31 -16.36
N HIS A 89 16.33 9.28 -16.10
CA HIS A 89 15.36 8.97 -17.14
C HIS A 89 15.18 10.20 -18.05
N ASP A 90 15.38 10.01 -19.36
CA ASP A 90 15.06 11.05 -20.34
C ASP A 90 13.60 11.48 -20.17
N GLN A 91 13.36 12.80 -20.10
CA GLN A 91 12.03 13.38 -20.05
C GLN A 91 11.31 13.04 -21.36
N GLU A 92 10.55 11.94 -21.38
CA GLU A 92 9.74 11.58 -22.53
C GLU A 92 8.75 12.72 -22.82
N THR A 93 8.98 13.46 -23.91
CA THR A 93 8.08 14.53 -24.32
C THR A 93 6.75 13.90 -24.74
N SER A 94 5.75 13.96 -23.87
CA SER A 94 4.44 13.32 -24.07
C SER A 94 3.57 14.00 -25.15
N VAL A 95 4.15 14.90 -25.94
CA VAL A 95 3.48 15.49 -27.12
C VAL A 95 3.61 14.49 -28.27
N LEU A 96 2.75 13.47 -28.27
CA LEU A 96 2.44 12.68 -29.46
C LEU A 96 1.84 13.63 -30.50
N THR A 97 2.70 14.31 -31.27
CA THR A 97 2.28 14.98 -32.49
C THR A 97 1.94 13.89 -33.48
N ILE A 98 0.70 13.40 -33.40
CA ILE A 98 0.11 12.53 -34.42
C ILE A 98 0.01 13.39 -35.67
N LYS A 99 1.10 13.44 -36.45
CA LYS A 99 1.05 13.92 -37.81
C LYS A 99 0.11 12.95 -38.51
N LYS A 100 -1.12 13.39 -38.78
CA LYS A 100 -2.13 12.64 -39.53
C LYS A 100 -1.64 12.51 -40.98
N ILE A 101 -0.60 11.72 -41.17
CA ILE A 101 -0.25 11.17 -42.47
C ILE A 101 -1.41 10.24 -42.81
N GLY A 102 -2.03 10.44 -43.98
CA GLY A 102 -3.08 9.58 -44.49
C GLY A 102 -2.53 8.20 -44.84
N LYS A 103 -2.02 7.45 -43.86
CA LYS A 103 -1.61 6.07 -44.04
C LYS A 103 -2.86 5.21 -43.88
N THR A 104 -3.38 4.72 -45.01
CA THR A 104 -4.55 3.82 -45.11
C THR A 104 -4.33 2.48 -44.39
N TYR A 105 -3.11 2.18 -43.95
CA TYR A 105 -2.77 0.93 -43.28
C TYR A 105 -1.72 1.14 -42.18
N SER A 106 -1.77 0.27 -41.17
CA SER A 106 -0.77 0.16 -40.11
C SER A 106 0.38 -0.74 -40.57
N PRO A 107 1.65 -0.39 -40.30
CA PRO A 107 2.80 -1.22 -40.66
C PRO A 107 2.86 -2.56 -39.89
N TRP A 108 2.04 -2.76 -38.86
CA TRP A 108 2.03 -4.00 -38.06
C TRP A 108 1.00 -5.04 -38.51
N ASN A 109 0.08 -4.71 -39.43
CA ASN A 109 -0.85 -5.69 -39.97
C ASN A 109 -1.24 -5.38 -41.43
N SER A 110 -0.73 -6.19 -42.36
CA SER A 110 -0.86 -6.05 -43.81
C SER A 110 -2.02 -6.87 -44.42
N LYS A 111 -3.03 -7.30 -43.64
CA LYS A 111 -4.11 -8.17 -44.16
C LYS A 111 -4.93 -7.57 -45.32
N ILE A 112 -4.86 -6.25 -45.53
CA ILE A 112 -5.63 -5.54 -46.56
C ILE A 112 -5.00 -5.69 -47.97
N TYR A 113 -3.68 -5.96 -48.08
CA TYR A 113 -3.01 -6.06 -49.40
C TYR A 113 -3.59 -7.18 -50.28
N ASN A 114 -3.97 -8.31 -49.68
CA ASN A 114 -4.57 -9.41 -50.43
C ASN A 114 -5.97 -9.08 -50.97
N VAL A 115 -6.74 -8.22 -50.29
CA VAL A 115 -8.10 -7.86 -50.72
C VAL A 115 -8.06 -6.81 -51.83
N ILE A 116 -7.11 -5.86 -51.77
CA ILE A 116 -6.98 -4.81 -52.79
C ILE A 116 -6.44 -5.39 -54.12
N ASN A 117 -5.44 -6.28 -54.07
CA ASN A 117 -4.85 -6.85 -55.28
C ASN A 117 -5.73 -7.93 -55.94
N PHE A 118 -6.63 -8.59 -55.20
CA PHE A 118 -7.48 -9.64 -55.77
C PHE A 118 -8.42 -9.14 -56.87
N ASN A 119 -8.87 -7.89 -56.79
CA ASN A 119 -9.81 -7.33 -57.77
C ASN A 119 -9.14 -6.70 -59.00
N GLN A 120 -7.80 -6.60 -59.04
CA GLN A 120 -7.08 -6.01 -60.18
C GLN A 120 -6.70 -7.05 -61.25
N GLY A 121 -6.70 -8.34 -60.93
CA GLY A 121 -6.41 -9.42 -61.89
C GLY A 121 -7.60 -9.86 -62.74
N LYS A 122 -8.71 -9.13 -62.74
CA LYS A 122 -9.95 -9.47 -63.49
C LYS A 122 -10.47 -8.31 -64.36
N ARG A 123 -9.57 -7.47 -64.87
CA ARG A 123 -9.89 -6.50 -65.94
C ARG A 123 -8.90 -6.63 -67.07
#